data_AF-A0A6J0XDW5-F1
#
_entry.id   AF-A0A6J0XDW5-F1
#
_cell.length_a   1.000
_cell.length_b   1.000
_cell.length_c   1.000
_cell.angle_alpha   90.00
_cell.angle_beta   90.00
_cell.angle_gamma   90.00
#
_symmetry.space_group_name_H-M   'P 1'
#
loop_
_entity.id
_entity.type
_entity.pdbx_description
1 polymer ?
#
loop_
_entity_poly.entity_id
_entity_poly.type
_entity_poly.pdbx_seq_one_letter_code
_entity_poly.pdbx_strand_id
1 'polypeptide(L)'
;VVRFHGGALPAYVISSILLAYGGQLYSLFSTGHCLEYAAMLDKEAKPYKVDPFVIMVKFLLGYKWFKELWDMLLLPELDAIILTSQSMCFPLVSLLLFLFGTCTAYWGGLLSSTSVRLLSSLWLALKRPSELPKDIKIISPDLPILTTVLILISWTTCGAFAILLTYLYYVFKIVHLQASLTTFKNSQTVNPKHSRRSEKKSNHHKDSAVHHLRLSASDAEDSLCMHSTLINLLTWIVLLSMPSLIYWLKNLRYYFKLNPDPCKPLAFFLIPTMAVLGNTYTTSIKSSKLLKTTSQFPLPLAVGVIAFGSSHLYRVPCFVFIPLLLHALCNFM
;
A
#
# COMPACT_ATOMS: atom_id res chain seq x y z
N VAL A 1 -19.36 14.86 -21.50
CA VAL A 1 -19.50 13.54 -20.83
C VAL A 1 -18.26 13.19 -20.00
N VAL A 2 -17.06 13.06 -20.56
CA VAL A 2 -15.82 12.69 -19.79
C VAL A 2 -15.49 13.63 -18.62
N ARG A 3 -15.72 14.95 -18.76
CA ARG A 3 -15.52 15.94 -17.68
C ARG A 3 -16.34 15.66 -16.41
N PHE A 4 -17.51 15.01 -16.54
CA PHE A 4 -18.38 14.70 -15.40
C PHE A 4 -18.01 13.40 -14.69
N HIS A 5 -17.25 12.52 -15.34
CA HIS A 5 -16.81 11.24 -14.78
C HIS A 5 -15.39 11.26 -14.21
N GLY A 6 -14.62 12.33 -14.47
CA GLY A 6 -13.25 12.46 -13.98
C GLY A 6 -13.14 12.39 -12.45
N GLY A 7 -14.18 12.79 -11.72
CA GLY A 7 -14.24 12.67 -10.26
C GLY A 7 -14.25 11.22 -9.75
N ALA A 8 -14.71 10.27 -10.55
CA ALA A 8 -14.75 8.85 -10.17
C ALA A 8 -13.44 8.12 -10.47
N LEU A 9 -12.60 8.65 -11.38
CA LEU A 9 -11.36 7.99 -11.82
C LEU A 9 -10.45 7.55 -10.65
N PRO A 10 -10.18 8.36 -9.61
CA PRO A 10 -9.33 7.93 -8.50
C PRO A 10 -9.84 6.66 -7.79
N ALA A 11 -11.15 6.45 -7.71
CA ALA A 11 -11.72 5.23 -7.13
C ALA A 11 -11.34 4.00 -7.99
N TYR A 12 -11.39 4.09 -9.31
CA TYR A 12 -10.95 3.03 -10.22
C TYR A 12 -9.44 2.77 -10.15
N VAL A 13 -8.63 3.82 -10.01
CA VAL A 13 -7.18 3.64 -9.81
C VAL A 13 -6.93 2.87 -8.52
N ILE A 14 -7.50 3.31 -7.40
CA ILE A 14 -7.28 2.70 -6.09
C ILE A 14 -7.82 1.28 -6.05
N SER A 15 -9.00 1.02 -6.63
CA SER A 15 -9.55 -0.32 -6.78
C SER A 15 -8.59 -1.26 -7.53
N SER A 16 -8.00 -0.79 -8.64
CA SER A 16 -7.02 -1.56 -9.42
C SER A 16 -5.74 -1.88 -8.62
N ILE A 17 -5.22 -0.90 -7.87
CA ILE A 17 -4.06 -1.10 -6.99
C ILE A 17 -4.40 -2.07 -5.85
N LEU A 18 -5.61 -2.00 -5.30
CA LEU A 18 -6.07 -2.87 -4.21
C LEU A 18 -6.20 -4.33 -4.67
N LEU A 19 -6.67 -4.56 -5.90
CA LEU A 19 -6.67 -5.88 -6.53
C LEU A 19 -5.24 -6.41 -6.70
N ALA A 20 -4.32 -5.59 -7.21
CA ALA A 20 -2.91 -5.96 -7.33
C ALA A 20 -2.31 -6.30 -5.96
N TYR A 21 -2.67 -5.55 -4.92
CA TYR A 21 -2.22 -5.79 -3.55
C TYR A 21 -2.76 -7.10 -2.96
N GLY A 22 -4.04 -7.41 -3.15
CA GLY A 22 -4.59 -8.74 -2.80
C GLY A 22 -3.89 -9.86 -3.55
N GLY A 23 -3.58 -9.63 -4.82
CA GLY A 23 -2.74 -10.48 -5.64
C GLY A 23 -1.37 -10.78 -5.05
N GLN A 24 -0.65 -9.74 -4.61
CA GLN A 24 0.65 -9.88 -3.97
C GLN A 24 0.58 -10.72 -2.70
N LEU A 25 -0.41 -10.45 -1.83
CA LEU A 25 -0.63 -11.21 -0.60
C LEU A 25 -0.95 -12.69 -0.89
N TYR A 26 -1.78 -12.94 -1.90
CA TYR A 26 -2.14 -14.29 -2.31
C TYR A 26 -0.97 -15.03 -2.96
N SER A 27 -0.18 -14.36 -3.80
CA SER A 27 1.05 -14.91 -4.40
C SER A 27 2.05 -15.29 -3.32
N LEU A 28 2.25 -14.41 -2.33
CA LEU A 28 3.12 -14.66 -1.19
C LEU A 28 2.67 -15.87 -0.37
N PHE A 29 1.36 -16.03 -0.16
CA PHE A 29 0.78 -17.19 0.53
C PHE A 29 0.92 -18.50 -0.25
N SER A 30 0.63 -18.47 -1.56
CA SER A 30 0.50 -19.69 -2.38
C SER A 30 1.81 -20.17 -2.97
N THR A 31 2.63 -19.25 -3.47
CA THR A 31 3.90 -19.56 -4.16
C THR A 31 5.13 -19.22 -3.32
N GLY A 32 4.95 -18.48 -2.22
CA GLY A 32 6.05 -18.01 -1.39
C GLY A 32 6.82 -16.83 -1.99
N HIS A 33 6.42 -16.29 -3.14
CA HIS A 33 7.12 -15.20 -3.81
C HIS A 33 6.19 -14.06 -4.23
N CYS A 34 6.73 -12.85 -4.27
CA CYS A 34 6.03 -11.67 -4.76
C CYS A 34 6.41 -11.43 -6.23
N LEU A 35 5.46 -10.94 -7.02
CA LEU A 35 5.69 -10.60 -8.42
C LEU A 35 6.01 -9.11 -8.55
N GLU A 36 6.61 -8.72 -9.68
CA GLU A 36 6.73 -7.30 -9.99
C GLU A 36 5.34 -6.65 -10.05
N TYR A 37 5.23 -5.42 -9.53
CA TYR A 37 3.96 -4.70 -9.41
C TYR A 37 3.18 -4.66 -10.74
N ALA A 38 3.86 -4.37 -11.85
CA ALA A 38 3.25 -4.30 -13.18
C ALA A 38 2.63 -5.65 -13.62
N ALA A 39 3.36 -6.75 -13.41
CA ALA A 39 2.88 -8.09 -13.75
C ALA A 39 1.67 -8.49 -12.88
N MET A 40 1.71 -8.16 -11.58
CA MET A 40 0.60 -8.43 -10.68
C MET A 40 -0.64 -7.59 -11.02
N LEU A 41 -0.44 -6.33 -11.39
CA LEU A 41 -1.51 -5.43 -11.80
C LEU A 41 -2.20 -5.95 -13.07
N ASP A 42 -1.45 -6.34 -14.10
CA ASP A 42 -2.06 -6.93 -15.31
C ASP A 42 -2.83 -8.21 -14.99
N LYS A 43 -2.28 -9.09 -14.16
CA LYS A 43 -2.94 -10.34 -13.76
C LYS A 43 -4.23 -10.11 -12.99
N GLU A 44 -4.25 -9.19 -12.03
CA GLU A 44 -5.36 -9.08 -11.07
C GLU A 44 -6.38 -8.00 -11.38
N ALA A 45 -5.97 -6.86 -11.95
CA ALA A 45 -6.86 -5.72 -12.22
C ALA A 45 -7.71 -5.99 -13.47
N LYS A 46 -8.72 -6.85 -13.29
CA LYS A 46 -9.68 -7.17 -14.35
C LYS A 46 -11.07 -6.62 -14.00
N PRO A 47 -11.75 -5.92 -14.93
CA PRO A 47 -13.06 -5.29 -14.66
C PRO A 47 -14.11 -6.27 -14.14
N TYR A 48 -14.10 -7.52 -14.63
CA TYR A 48 -15.06 -8.55 -14.26
C TYR A 48 -14.98 -8.98 -12.78
N LYS A 49 -13.91 -8.62 -12.06
CA LYS A 49 -13.80 -8.87 -10.61
C LYS A 49 -14.53 -7.82 -9.77
N VAL A 50 -14.90 -6.68 -10.35
CA VAL A 50 -15.44 -5.54 -9.61
C VAL A 50 -16.81 -5.12 -10.13
N ASP A 51 -16.89 -4.71 -11.39
CA ASP A 51 -18.09 -4.08 -11.97
C ASP A 51 -19.35 -4.98 -11.87
N PRO A 52 -19.29 -6.30 -12.15
CA PRO A 52 -20.47 -7.16 -12.01
C PRO A 52 -21.03 -7.21 -10.59
N PHE A 53 -20.17 -7.15 -9.57
CA PHE A 53 -20.62 -7.17 -8.17
C PHE A 53 -21.33 -5.87 -7.80
N VAL A 54 -20.84 -4.73 -8.26
CA VAL A 54 -21.50 -3.43 -8.04
C VAL A 54 -22.88 -3.42 -8.71
N ILE A 55 -22.98 -3.95 -9.94
CA ILE A 55 -24.24 -4.06 -10.68
C ILE A 55 -25.21 -5.02 -9.97
N MET A 56 -24.72 -6.17 -9.49
CA MET A 56 -25.53 -7.16 -8.77
C MET A 56 -26.09 -6.58 -7.47
N VAL A 57 -25.28 -5.86 -6.68
CA VAL A 57 -25.76 -5.20 -5.45
C VAL A 57 -26.80 -4.12 -5.79
N LYS A 58 -26.57 -3.32 -6.83
CA LYS A 58 -27.56 -2.35 -7.32
C LYS A 58 -28.88 -3.02 -7.71
N PHE A 59 -28.81 -4.16 -8.41
CA PHE A 59 -29.98 -4.94 -8.79
C PHE A 59 -30.72 -5.48 -7.57
N LEU A 60 -29.99 -6.04 -6.60
CA LEU A 60 -30.55 -6.54 -5.34
C LEU A 60 -31.25 -5.43 -4.53
N LEU A 61 -30.72 -4.20 -4.53
CA LEU A 61 -31.38 -3.03 -3.92
C LEU A 61 -32.73 -2.67 -4.53
N GLY A 62 -33.06 -3.19 -5.72
CA GLY A 62 -34.40 -3.10 -6.30
C GLY A 62 -35.45 -3.93 -5.56
N TYR A 63 -35.04 -4.93 -4.76
CA TYR A 63 -35.94 -5.78 -4.00
C TYR A 63 -36.17 -5.24 -2.59
N LYS A 64 -37.44 -5.19 -2.16
CA LYS A 64 -37.85 -4.65 -0.86
C LYS A 64 -37.16 -5.33 0.33
N TRP A 65 -37.09 -6.66 0.34
CA TRP A 65 -36.46 -7.42 1.42
C TRP A 65 -34.96 -7.09 1.60
N PHE A 66 -34.24 -6.89 0.49
CA PHE A 66 -32.82 -6.57 0.53
C PHE A 66 -32.60 -5.11 0.92
N LYS A 67 -33.47 -4.21 0.44
CA LYS A 67 -33.45 -2.80 0.86
C LYS A 67 -33.72 -2.65 2.36
N GLU A 68 -34.70 -3.35 2.92
CA GLU A 68 -34.97 -3.34 4.35
C GLU A 68 -33.78 -3.85 5.18
N LEU A 69 -33.11 -4.91 4.71
CA LEU A 69 -31.87 -5.40 5.32
C LEU A 69 -30.74 -4.35 5.22
N TRP A 70 -30.61 -3.70 4.07
CA TRP A 70 -29.62 -2.65 3.83
C TRP A 70 -29.80 -1.45 4.75
N ASP A 71 -31.06 -1.01 4.90
CA ASP A 71 -31.45 0.10 5.77
C ASP A 71 -31.25 -0.27 7.26
N MET A 72 -31.56 -1.51 7.65
CA MET A 72 -31.28 -2.03 9.01
C MET A 72 -29.78 -2.02 9.34
N LEU A 73 -28.93 -2.33 8.36
CA LEU A 73 -27.47 -2.29 8.50
C LEU A 73 -26.89 -0.88 8.47
N LEU A 74 -27.74 0.16 8.32
CA LEU A 74 -27.34 1.57 8.24
C LEU A 74 -26.27 1.82 7.16
N LEU A 75 -26.32 1.05 6.07
CA LEU A 75 -25.35 1.16 4.99
C LEU A 75 -25.64 2.41 4.14
N PRO A 76 -24.60 3.15 3.72
CA PRO A 76 -24.78 4.34 2.89
C PRO A 76 -25.38 3.97 1.52
N GLU A 77 -26.01 4.96 0.89
CA GLU A 77 -26.52 4.80 -0.47
C GLU A 77 -25.37 4.50 -1.46
N LEU A 78 -25.64 3.61 -2.41
CA LEU A 78 -24.68 3.18 -3.40
C LEU A 78 -24.43 4.30 -4.43
N ASP A 79 -23.16 4.65 -4.68
CA ASP A 79 -22.80 5.71 -5.62
C ASP A 79 -23.29 5.40 -7.04
N ALA A 80 -23.42 4.11 -7.39
CA ALA A 80 -23.99 3.68 -8.66
C ALA A 80 -25.45 4.14 -8.85
N ILE A 81 -26.24 4.28 -7.77
CA ILE A 81 -27.63 4.79 -7.83
C ILE A 81 -27.61 6.28 -8.14
N ILE A 82 -26.73 7.04 -7.49
CA ILE A 82 -26.52 8.48 -7.73
C ILE A 82 -26.05 8.73 -9.18
N LEU A 83 -25.12 7.92 -9.68
CA LEU A 83 -24.68 8.00 -11.08
C LEU A 83 -25.79 7.62 -12.07
N THR A 84 -26.72 6.75 -11.67
CA THR A 84 -27.85 6.35 -12.53
C THR A 84 -28.91 7.43 -12.60
N SER A 85 -29.25 8.07 -11.47
CA SER A 85 -30.20 9.18 -11.45
C SER A 85 -29.70 10.40 -12.23
N GLN A 86 -28.38 10.55 -12.36
CA GLN A 86 -27.75 11.55 -13.22
C GLN A 86 -27.68 11.16 -14.71
N SER A 87 -28.31 10.06 -15.15
CA SER A 87 -28.23 9.51 -16.52
C SER A 87 -26.81 9.15 -16.99
N MET A 88 -25.90 8.96 -16.02
CA MET A 88 -24.45 8.79 -16.21
C MET A 88 -24.01 7.31 -16.10
N CYS A 89 -24.91 6.40 -15.76
CA CYS A 89 -24.60 4.98 -15.59
C CYS A 89 -24.71 4.20 -16.91
N PHE A 90 -23.73 4.36 -17.79
CA PHE A 90 -23.53 3.48 -18.94
C PHE A 90 -22.46 2.43 -18.60
N PRO A 91 -22.72 1.11 -18.77
CA PRO A 91 -21.74 0.05 -18.49
C PRO A 91 -20.39 0.26 -19.21
N LEU A 92 -20.44 0.83 -20.42
CA LEU A 92 -19.26 1.13 -21.22
C LEU A 92 -18.39 2.23 -20.59
N VAL A 93 -18.98 3.17 -19.84
CA VAL A 93 -18.25 4.22 -19.11
C VAL A 93 -17.50 3.64 -17.92
N SER A 94 -18.12 2.72 -17.16
CA SER A 94 -17.45 2.00 -16.07
C SER A 94 -16.23 1.24 -16.57
N LEU A 95 -16.37 0.51 -17.69
CA LEU A 95 -15.27 -0.21 -18.33
C LEU A 95 -14.14 0.73 -18.76
N LEU A 96 -14.47 1.87 -19.39
CA LEU A 96 -13.47 2.87 -19.80
C LEU A 96 -12.76 3.47 -18.58
N LEU A 97 -13.50 3.82 -17.52
CA LEU A 97 -12.91 4.34 -16.28
C LEU A 97 -12.02 3.30 -15.60
N PHE A 98 -12.40 2.02 -15.61
CA PHE A 98 -11.56 0.94 -15.11
C PHE A 98 -10.28 0.80 -15.92
N LEU A 99 -10.37 0.86 -17.26
CA LEU A 99 -9.21 0.80 -18.15
C LEU A 99 -8.26 1.99 -17.92
N PHE A 100 -8.78 3.21 -17.88
CA PHE A 100 -7.99 4.41 -17.57
C PHE A 100 -7.43 4.35 -16.15
N GLY A 101 -8.20 3.82 -15.19
CA GLY A 101 -7.79 3.62 -13.82
C GLY A 101 -6.60 2.66 -13.71
N THR A 102 -6.67 1.53 -14.40
CA THR A 102 -5.60 0.53 -14.49
C THR A 102 -4.36 1.10 -15.19
N CYS A 103 -4.55 1.83 -16.29
CA CYS A 103 -3.47 2.52 -17.00
C CYS A 103 -2.76 3.53 -16.10
N THR A 104 -3.53 4.33 -15.35
CA THR A 104 -2.99 5.30 -14.39
C THR A 104 -2.26 4.61 -13.24
N ALA A 105 -2.79 3.48 -12.73
CA ALA A 105 -2.11 2.66 -11.73
C ALA A 105 -0.78 2.11 -12.26
N TYR A 106 -0.75 1.62 -13.50
CA TYR A 106 0.46 1.12 -14.15
C TYR A 106 1.54 2.20 -14.27
N TRP A 107 1.20 3.35 -14.88
CA TRP A 107 2.15 4.46 -15.03
C TRP A 107 2.58 5.04 -13.68
N GLY A 108 1.67 5.12 -12.71
CA GLY A 108 1.98 5.53 -11.34
C GLY A 108 2.98 4.58 -10.67
N GLY A 109 2.78 3.27 -10.82
CA GLY A 109 3.70 2.26 -10.30
C GLY A 109 5.07 2.28 -10.96
N LEU A 110 5.13 2.49 -12.28
CA LEU A 110 6.38 2.67 -13.02
C LEU A 110 7.11 3.94 -12.57
N LEU A 111 6.40 5.05 -12.40
CA LEU A 111 6.97 6.30 -11.89
C LEU A 111 7.50 6.14 -10.46
N SER A 112 6.76 5.46 -9.60
CA SER A 112 7.17 5.17 -8.22
C SER A 112 8.43 4.30 -8.17
N SER A 113 8.48 3.21 -8.94
CA SER A 113 9.63 2.30 -8.95
C SER A 113 10.90 2.96 -9.51
N THR A 114 10.76 3.73 -10.59
CA THR A 114 11.88 4.51 -11.18
C THR A 114 12.36 5.60 -10.22
N SER A 115 11.44 6.29 -9.54
CA SER A 115 11.79 7.30 -8.52
C SER A 115 12.56 6.67 -7.35
N VAL A 116 12.13 5.52 -6.83
CA VAL A 116 12.84 4.81 -5.76
C VAL A 116 14.23 4.38 -6.22
N ARG A 117 14.37 3.86 -7.45
CA ARG A 117 15.69 3.49 -8.01
C ARG A 117 16.60 4.71 -8.17
N LEU A 118 16.08 5.83 -8.65
CA LEU A 118 16.86 7.06 -8.81
C LEU A 118 17.29 7.64 -7.46
N LEU A 119 16.37 7.76 -6.50
CA LEU A 119 16.68 8.18 -5.13
C LEU A 119 17.67 7.23 -4.45
N SER A 120 17.57 5.93 -4.71
CA SER A 120 18.52 4.93 -4.21
C SER A 120 19.91 5.12 -4.79
N SER A 121 20.03 5.36 -6.10
CA SER A 121 21.30 5.66 -6.74
C SER A 121 21.92 6.97 -6.22
N LEU A 122 21.10 8.00 -6.02
CA LEU A 122 21.51 9.26 -5.41
C LEU A 122 21.99 9.04 -3.98
N TRP A 123 21.25 8.24 -3.20
CA TRP A 123 21.62 7.88 -1.83
C TRP A 123 22.98 7.18 -1.79
N LEU A 124 23.21 6.21 -2.68
CA LEU A 124 24.49 5.49 -2.81
C LEU A 124 25.65 6.41 -3.19
N ALA A 125 25.40 7.42 -4.03
CA ALA A 125 26.40 8.41 -4.40
C ALA A 125 26.76 9.34 -3.23
N LEU A 126 25.78 9.73 -2.41
CA LEU A 126 25.99 10.63 -1.26
C LEU A 126 26.55 9.91 -0.03
N LYS A 127 26.11 8.68 0.24
CA LYS A 127 26.53 7.88 1.40
C LYS A 127 26.75 6.46 0.93
N ARG A 128 27.90 5.87 1.28
CA ARG A 128 28.13 4.44 1.09
C ARG A 128 27.47 3.68 2.24
N PRO A 129 26.32 3.01 2.07
CA PRO A 129 25.75 2.18 3.13
C PRO A 129 26.69 0.99 3.36
N SER A 130 27.03 0.72 4.62
CA SER A 130 28.06 -0.25 4.97
C SER A 130 27.56 -1.70 5.10
N GLU A 131 26.28 -1.99 5.33
CA GLU A 131 25.80 -3.38 5.48
C GLU A 131 24.32 -3.57 5.05
N LEU A 132 23.96 -4.78 4.63
CA LEU A 132 22.57 -5.21 4.46
C LEU A 132 21.86 -5.10 5.82
N PRO A 133 20.60 -4.60 5.91
CA PRO A 133 19.89 -4.52 7.18
C PRO A 133 19.95 -5.84 7.94
N LYS A 134 20.40 -5.82 9.20
CA LYS A 134 20.38 -6.98 10.09
C LYS A 134 18.92 -7.27 10.47
N ASP A 135 18.56 -8.55 10.49
CA ASP A 135 17.17 -8.99 10.64
C ASP A 135 16.48 -8.53 11.93
N ILE A 136 15.25 -8.02 11.73
CA ILE A 136 13.97 -8.53 12.23
C ILE A 136 13.96 -9.02 13.69
N LYS A 137 13.80 -8.11 14.65
CA LYS A 137 12.90 -8.28 15.82
C LYS A 137 12.95 -7.13 16.81
N ILE A 138 13.99 -6.30 16.78
CA ILE A 138 14.09 -5.18 17.70
C ILE A 138 13.45 -3.98 17.02
N ILE A 139 12.19 -3.71 17.40
CA ILE A 139 11.61 -2.37 17.23
C ILE A 139 12.63 -1.42 17.87
N SER A 140 13.39 -0.69 17.05
CA SER A 140 14.30 0.32 17.58
C SER A 140 13.47 1.23 18.50
N PRO A 141 13.95 1.61 19.69
CA PRO A 141 13.23 2.55 20.57
C PRO A 141 12.85 3.85 19.84
N ASP A 142 13.55 4.18 18.75
CA ASP A 142 13.25 5.34 17.90
C ASP A 142 11.89 5.24 17.18
N LEU A 143 11.41 4.04 16.86
CA LEU A 143 10.15 3.84 16.11
C LEU A 143 8.90 4.25 16.90
N PRO A 144 8.66 3.79 18.14
CA PRO A 144 7.51 4.25 18.93
C PRO A 144 7.62 5.73 19.28
N ILE A 145 8.84 6.26 19.49
CA ILE A 145 9.06 7.70 19.70
C ILE A 145 8.62 8.48 18.45
N LEU A 146 9.12 8.11 17.27
CA LEU A 146 8.74 8.75 16.00
C LEU A 146 7.22 8.66 15.74
N THR A 147 6.62 7.50 16.02
CA THR A 147 5.17 7.29 15.89
C THR A 147 4.40 8.24 16.80
N THR A 148 4.81 8.36 18.06
CA THR A 148 4.20 9.28 19.04
C THR A 148 4.35 10.73 18.60
N VAL A 149 5.54 11.13 18.12
CA VAL A 149 5.79 12.47 17.58
C VAL A 149 4.87 12.77 16.38
N LEU A 150 4.72 11.84 15.44
CA LEU A 150 3.84 12.01 14.28
C LEU A 150 2.35 12.12 14.68
N ILE A 151 1.91 11.37 15.69
CA ILE A 151 0.56 11.49 16.26
C ILE A 151 0.37 12.87 16.92
N LEU A 152 1.35 13.35 17.68
CA LEU A 152 1.31 14.69 18.28
C LEU A 152 1.29 15.80 17.22
N ILE A 153 2.04 15.64 16.14
CA ILE A 153 1.98 16.56 14.98
C ILE A 153 0.56 16.53 14.39
N SER A 154 -0.01 15.35 14.15
CA SER A 154 -1.40 15.22 13.67
C SER A 154 -2.41 15.86 14.62
N TRP A 155 -2.15 15.86 15.92
CA TRP A 155 -3.06 16.43 16.91
C TRP A 155 -3.04 17.96 16.95
N THR A 156 -1.84 18.53 16.82
CA THR A 156 -1.56 19.96 16.96
C THR A 156 -1.67 20.75 15.66
N THR A 157 -1.46 20.11 14.50
CA THR A 157 -1.46 20.74 13.17
C THR A 157 -2.64 20.27 12.32
N CYS A 158 -2.36 19.44 11.30
CA CYS A 158 -3.29 18.83 10.37
C CYS A 158 -2.88 17.36 10.15
N GLY A 159 -3.85 16.45 10.17
CA GLY A 159 -3.66 15.03 9.92
C GLY A 159 -3.13 14.74 8.52
N ALA A 160 -3.52 15.51 7.51
CA ALA A 160 -2.96 15.37 6.16
C ALA A 160 -1.45 15.66 6.11
N PHE A 161 -0.97 16.61 6.91
CA PHE A 161 0.46 16.89 7.04
C PHE A 161 1.20 15.74 7.72
N ALA A 162 0.64 15.19 8.80
CA ALA A 162 1.22 14.02 9.46
C ALA A 162 1.27 12.78 8.53
N ILE A 163 0.20 12.53 7.76
CA ILE A 163 0.16 11.46 6.75
C ILE A 163 1.26 11.65 5.70
N LEU A 164 1.47 12.89 5.22
CA LEU A 164 2.55 13.21 4.28
C LEU A 164 3.93 12.92 4.88
N LEU A 165 4.19 13.33 6.13
CA LEU A 165 5.45 13.05 6.81
C LEU A 165 5.68 11.54 6.98
N THR A 166 4.65 10.79 7.35
CA THR A 166 4.72 9.32 7.44
C THR A 166 5.03 8.69 6.09
N TYR A 167 4.41 9.17 5.01
CA TYR A 167 4.70 8.71 3.66
C TYR A 167 6.17 8.97 3.27
N LEU A 168 6.68 10.18 3.50
CA LEU A 168 8.07 10.53 3.18
C LEU A 168 9.06 9.68 3.97
N TYR A 169 8.81 9.46 5.27
CA TYR A 169 9.61 8.57 6.09
C TYR A 169 9.59 7.13 5.57
N TYR A 170 8.43 6.63 5.17
CA TYR A 170 8.27 5.31 4.60
C TYR A 170 9.05 5.16 3.28
N VAL A 171 8.90 6.11 2.34
CA VAL A 171 9.65 6.11 1.08
C VAL A 171 11.15 6.14 1.33
N PHE A 172 11.63 6.97 2.25
CA PHE A 172 13.04 7.02 2.63
C PHE A 172 13.56 5.64 3.08
N LYS A 173 12.77 4.92 3.87
CA LYS A 173 13.11 3.57 4.32
C LYS A 173 13.21 2.57 3.16
N ILE A 174 12.28 2.62 2.22
CA ILE A 174 12.29 1.72 1.05
C ILE A 174 13.45 2.06 0.11
N VAL A 175 13.78 3.35 -0.05
CA VAL A 175 14.98 3.80 -0.78
C VAL A 175 16.26 3.23 -0.15
N HIS A 176 16.35 3.24 1.17
CA HIS A 176 17.47 2.63 1.89
C HIS A 176 17.55 1.11 1.67
N LEU A 177 16.41 0.41 1.71
CA LEU A 177 16.33 -1.03 1.41
C LEU A 177 16.80 -1.33 -0.03
N GLN A 178 16.33 -0.57 -1.01
CA GLN A 178 16.75 -0.68 -2.41
C GLN A 178 18.26 -0.45 -2.59
N ALA A 179 18.81 0.55 -1.89
CA ALA A 179 20.24 0.87 -1.95
C ALA A 179 21.09 -0.27 -1.38
N SER A 180 20.64 -0.85 -0.26
CA SER A 180 21.28 -1.97 0.40
C SER A 180 21.27 -3.22 -0.50
N LEU A 181 20.14 -3.53 -1.12
CA LEU A 181 19.99 -4.65 -2.06
C LEU A 181 20.89 -4.48 -3.30
N THR A 182 20.92 -3.27 -3.87
CA THR A 182 21.75 -2.96 -5.04
C THR A 182 23.24 -3.14 -4.74
N THR A 183 23.69 -2.67 -3.57
CA THR A 183 25.08 -2.84 -3.11
C THR A 183 25.43 -4.31 -2.94
N PHE A 184 24.52 -5.09 -2.34
CA PHE A 184 24.69 -6.53 -2.17
C PHE A 184 24.82 -7.24 -3.52
N LYS A 185 23.89 -7.02 -4.46
CA LYS A 185 23.96 -7.59 -5.82
C LYS A 185 25.26 -7.23 -6.54
N ASN A 186 25.72 -5.98 -6.43
CA ASN A 186 26.97 -5.53 -7.06
C ASN A 186 28.21 -6.22 -6.46
N SER A 187 28.28 -6.36 -5.13
CA SER A 187 29.41 -7.03 -4.48
C SER A 187 29.52 -8.52 -4.80
N GLN A 188 28.39 -9.21 -4.99
CA GLN A 188 28.37 -10.62 -5.39
C GLN A 188 28.85 -10.81 -6.84
N THR A 189 28.50 -9.88 -7.73
CA THR A 189 28.86 -9.93 -9.16
C THR A 189 30.35 -9.66 -9.40
N VAL A 190 31.02 -8.93 -8.50
CA VAL A 190 32.47 -8.63 -8.60
C VAL A 190 33.34 -9.78 -8.06
N ASN A 191 32.79 -10.73 -7.28
CA ASN A 191 33.56 -11.80 -6.63
C ASN A 191 33.26 -13.26 -7.08
N PRO A 192 32.95 -13.57 -8.36
CA PRO A 192 32.62 -14.94 -8.77
C PRO A 192 33.84 -15.89 -8.84
N LYS A 193 35.07 -15.35 -8.86
CA LYS A 193 36.29 -16.16 -9.06
C LYS A 193 36.91 -16.75 -7.78
N HIS A 194 36.50 -16.32 -6.58
CA HIS A 194 37.10 -16.81 -5.34
C HIS A 194 36.34 -17.97 -4.65
N SER A 195 35.12 -18.27 -5.10
CA SER A 195 34.27 -19.32 -4.51
C SER A 195 34.66 -20.75 -4.90
N ARG A 196 35.32 -20.98 -6.05
CA ARG A 196 35.64 -22.34 -6.52
C ARG A 196 36.93 -22.97 -5.96
N ARG A 197 37.70 -22.26 -5.11
CA ARG A 197 38.99 -22.77 -4.60
C ARG A 197 39.03 -23.09 -3.10
N SER A 198 37.93 -22.89 -2.37
CA SER A 198 37.88 -23.04 -0.91
C SER A 198 37.05 -24.24 -0.41
N GLU A 199 36.77 -25.23 -1.26
CA GLU A 199 36.04 -26.46 -0.85
C GLU A 199 36.96 -27.64 -0.47
N LYS A 200 38.27 -27.44 -0.37
CA LYS A 200 39.17 -28.46 0.19
C LYS A 200 39.94 -27.91 1.39
N LYS A 201 39.55 -28.40 2.57
CA LYS A 201 40.14 -28.25 3.91
C LYS A 201 39.59 -27.10 4.77
N SER A 202 38.60 -27.40 5.62
CA SER A 202 38.88 -27.68 7.03
C SER A 202 37.67 -28.33 7.70
N ASN A 203 37.84 -29.59 8.11
CA ASN A 203 36.97 -30.24 9.09
C ASN A 203 37.38 -29.80 10.50
N HIS A 204 36.38 -29.73 11.39
CA HIS A 204 36.44 -29.62 12.85
C HIS A 204 36.87 -28.28 13.46
N HIS A 205 35.90 -27.48 13.91
CA HIS A 205 35.54 -27.40 15.34
C HIS A 205 34.23 -26.61 15.54
N LYS A 206 33.49 -26.99 16.58
CA LYS A 206 32.20 -26.47 17.05
C LYS A 206 32.22 -24.92 17.19
N ASP A 207 31.28 -24.25 16.52
CA ASP A 207 30.68 -22.99 16.94
C ASP A 207 29.25 -22.90 16.40
N SER A 208 28.37 -23.68 17.01
CA SER A 208 26.93 -23.69 16.76
C SER A 208 26.23 -22.73 17.71
N ALA A 209 26.27 -21.41 17.45
CA ALA A 209 25.41 -20.45 18.18
C ALA A 209 25.21 -19.05 17.55
N VAL A 210 25.82 -18.68 16.42
CA VAL A 210 25.68 -17.30 15.88
C VAL A 210 25.46 -17.29 14.36
N HIS A 211 24.45 -18.02 13.89
CA HIS A 211 23.83 -17.73 12.59
C HIS A 211 22.65 -16.79 12.83
N HIS A 212 22.93 -15.50 13.03
CA HIS A 212 21.92 -14.47 12.80
C HIS A 212 21.48 -14.58 11.33
N LEU A 213 20.24 -15.02 11.10
CA LEU A 213 19.63 -15.08 9.78
C LEU A 213 19.86 -13.72 9.08
N ARG A 214 20.51 -13.75 7.92
CA ARG A 214 20.67 -12.60 7.04
C ARG A 214 19.60 -12.73 5.98
N LEU A 215 18.75 -11.71 5.80
CA LEU A 215 17.73 -11.71 4.75
C LEU A 215 18.35 -12.14 3.41
N SER A 216 17.81 -13.17 2.76
CA SER A 216 18.31 -13.59 1.45
C SER A 216 18.04 -12.50 0.41
N ALA A 217 18.83 -12.45 -0.68
CA ALA A 217 18.62 -11.45 -1.74
C ALA A 217 17.24 -11.59 -2.40
N SER A 218 16.73 -12.82 -2.51
CA SER A 218 15.38 -13.11 -3.03
C SER A 218 14.29 -12.64 -2.07
N ASP A 219 14.45 -12.83 -0.75
CA ASP A 219 13.46 -12.35 0.24
C ASP A 219 13.44 -10.82 0.33
N ALA A 220 14.60 -10.17 0.14
CA ALA A 220 14.70 -8.71 0.04
C ALA A 220 13.98 -8.17 -1.20
N GLU A 221 14.11 -8.87 -2.33
CA GLU A 221 13.44 -8.54 -3.58
C GLU A 221 11.91 -8.73 -3.48
N ASP A 222 11.47 -9.85 -2.88
CA ASP A 222 10.05 -10.07 -2.57
C ASP A 222 9.50 -8.96 -1.66
N SER A 223 10.24 -8.58 -0.63
CA SER A 223 9.87 -7.48 0.28
C SER A 223 9.77 -6.15 -0.46
N LEU A 224 10.70 -5.86 -1.37
CA LEU A 224 10.66 -4.65 -2.19
C LEU A 224 9.43 -4.63 -3.12
N CYS A 225 9.08 -5.75 -3.75
CA CYS A 225 7.89 -5.87 -4.60
C CYS A 225 6.60 -5.58 -3.81
N MET A 226 6.50 -6.14 -2.60
CA MET A 226 5.40 -5.88 -1.70
C MET A 226 5.33 -4.41 -1.28
N HIS A 227 6.45 -3.83 -0.86
CA HIS A 227 6.55 -2.42 -0.48
C HIS A 227 6.29 -1.46 -1.64
N SER A 228 6.67 -1.80 -2.87
CA SER A 228 6.35 -1.02 -4.06
C SER A 228 4.84 -0.87 -4.24
N THR A 229 4.09 -1.96 -4.05
CA THR A 229 2.63 -1.93 -4.09
C THR A 229 2.04 -1.06 -2.98
N LEU A 230 2.60 -1.14 -1.77
CA LEU A 230 2.20 -0.30 -0.62
C LEU A 230 2.47 1.19 -0.87
N ILE A 231 3.62 1.56 -1.46
CA ILE A 231 3.91 2.96 -1.82
C ILE A 231 2.85 3.49 -2.79
N ASN A 232 2.42 2.70 -3.77
CA ASN A 232 1.38 3.12 -4.72
C ASN A 232 0.04 3.37 -4.03
N LEU A 233 -0.39 2.48 -3.11
CA LEU A 233 -1.61 2.71 -2.30
C LEU A 233 -1.50 3.98 -1.45
N LEU A 234 -0.37 4.16 -0.76
CA LEU A 234 -0.15 5.32 0.11
C LEU A 234 -0.07 6.63 -0.66
N THR A 235 0.50 6.61 -1.86
CA THR A 235 0.56 7.79 -2.74
C THR A 235 -0.85 8.30 -3.01
N TRP A 236 -1.81 7.42 -3.28
CA TRP A 236 -3.20 7.82 -3.46
C TRP A 236 -3.88 8.31 -2.18
N ILE A 237 -3.60 7.72 -1.02
CA ILE A 237 -4.09 8.25 0.27
C ILE A 237 -3.58 9.68 0.50
N VAL A 238 -2.30 9.93 0.23
CA VAL A 238 -1.67 11.24 0.33
C VAL A 238 -2.31 12.22 -0.65
N LEU A 239 -2.50 11.83 -1.92
CA LEU A 239 -3.16 12.66 -2.94
C LEU A 239 -4.59 13.02 -2.56
N LEU A 240 -5.38 12.07 -2.04
CA LEU A 240 -6.74 12.33 -1.58
C LEU A 240 -6.79 13.22 -0.32
N SER A 241 -5.69 13.28 0.45
CA SER A 241 -5.56 14.16 1.62
C SER A 241 -5.06 15.57 1.27
N MET A 242 -4.62 15.81 0.03
CA MET A 242 -4.08 17.11 -0.41
C MET A 242 -5.01 18.30 -0.22
N PRO A 243 -6.34 18.20 -0.46
CA PRO A 243 -7.24 19.34 -0.23
C PRO A 243 -7.17 19.87 1.20
N SER A 244 -7.13 18.98 2.20
CA SER A 244 -6.98 19.34 3.62
C SER A 244 -5.63 20.01 3.90
N LEU A 245 -4.55 19.49 3.30
CA LEU A 245 -3.22 20.06 3.43
C LEU A 245 -3.13 21.46 2.81
N ILE A 246 -3.64 21.64 1.60
CA ILE A 246 -3.66 22.93 0.89
C ILE A 246 -4.48 23.95 1.67
N TYR A 247 -5.64 23.55 2.20
CA TYR A 247 -6.49 24.42 3.01
C TYR A 247 -5.79 24.84 4.30
N TRP A 248 -5.14 23.90 4.99
CA TRP A 248 -4.35 24.22 6.19
C TRP A 248 -3.20 25.17 5.87
N LEU A 249 -2.41 24.89 4.83
CA LEU A 249 -1.29 25.74 4.39
C LEU A 249 -1.74 27.19 4.09
N LYS A 250 -2.89 27.36 3.42
CA LYS A 250 -3.43 28.70 3.13
C LYS A 250 -3.89 29.45 4.38
N ASN A 251 -4.33 28.74 5.42
CA ASN A 251 -4.88 29.32 6.64
C ASN A 251 -3.89 29.37 7.81
N LEU A 252 -2.64 28.97 7.60
CA LEU A 252 -1.57 28.95 8.61
C LEU A 252 -1.39 30.28 9.35
N ARG A 253 -1.64 31.40 8.67
CA ARG A 253 -1.55 32.74 9.26
C ARG A 253 -2.59 33.00 10.36
N TYR A 254 -3.74 32.34 10.28
CA TYR A 254 -4.89 32.59 11.17
C TYR A 254 -5.03 31.51 12.23
N TYR A 255 -4.90 30.24 11.84
CA TYR A 255 -5.05 29.11 12.75
C TYR A 255 -4.00 28.04 12.42
N PHE A 256 -3.18 27.70 13.42
CA PHE A 256 -2.14 26.68 13.29
C PHE A 256 -2.70 25.25 13.27
N LYS A 257 -3.85 25.03 13.93
CA LYS A 257 -4.54 23.74 14.00
C LYS A 257 -5.75 23.74 13.07
N LEU A 258 -5.87 22.69 12.24
CA LEU A 258 -7.07 22.50 11.43
C LEU A 258 -8.22 21.96 12.30
N ASN A 259 -9.36 22.66 12.33
CA ASN A 259 -10.53 22.22 13.09
C ASN A 259 -11.84 22.64 12.37
N PRO A 260 -12.76 21.72 12.03
CA PRO A 260 -12.60 20.26 12.10
C PRO A 260 -11.59 19.74 11.06
N ASP A 261 -10.88 18.66 11.38
CA ASP A 261 -9.91 18.02 10.47
C ASP A 261 -10.45 16.65 10.00
N PRO A 262 -10.79 16.51 8.71
CA PRO A 262 -11.35 15.27 8.17
C PRO A 262 -10.32 14.12 8.09
N CYS A 263 -9.02 14.44 8.01
CA CYS A 263 -7.96 13.44 7.88
C CYS A 263 -7.46 12.93 9.25
N LYS A 264 -7.79 13.62 10.35
CA LYS A 264 -7.26 13.33 11.68
C LYS A 264 -7.60 11.91 12.20
N PRO A 265 -8.84 11.40 12.07
CA PRO A 265 -9.15 10.03 12.49
C PRO A 265 -8.33 8.99 11.71
N LEU A 266 -8.23 9.17 10.39
CA LEU A 266 -7.43 8.30 9.54
C LEU A 266 -5.94 8.34 9.93
N ALA A 267 -5.38 9.54 10.13
CA ALA A 267 -3.97 9.72 10.51
C ALA A 267 -3.64 8.97 11.81
N PHE A 268 -4.52 9.07 12.82
CA PHE A 268 -4.33 8.41 14.12
C PHE A 268 -4.13 6.89 13.98
N PHE A 269 -4.86 6.22 13.10
CA PHE A 269 -4.73 4.78 12.89
C PHE A 269 -3.67 4.41 11.84
N LEU A 270 -3.54 5.22 10.78
CA LEU A 270 -2.63 4.95 9.67
C LEU A 270 -1.16 5.08 10.12
N ILE A 271 -0.83 6.06 10.97
CA ILE A 271 0.56 6.31 11.41
C ILE A 271 1.17 5.08 12.12
N PRO A 272 0.54 4.50 13.17
CA PRO A 272 1.04 3.27 13.80
C PRO A 272 1.10 2.09 12.83
N THR A 273 0.06 1.93 11.99
CA THR A 273 -0.02 0.85 11.02
C THR A 273 1.17 0.88 10.06
N MET A 274 1.50 2.07 9.55
CA MET A 274 2.63 2.26 8.65
C MET A 274 3.98 2.12 9.33
N ALA A 275 4.10 2.47 10.61
CA ALA A 275 5.30 2.21 11.40
C ALA A 275 5.59 0.71 11.50
N VAL A 276 4.56 -0.12 11.73
CA VAL A 276 4.68 -1.59 11.73
C VAL A 276 5.01 -2.11 10.33
N LEU A 277 4.21 -1.73 9.33
CA LEU A 277 4.37 -2.19 7.94
C LEU A 277 5.75 -1.85 7.37
N GLY A 278 6.30 -0.69 7.71
CA GLY A 278 7.63 -0.30 7.22
C GLY A 278 8.74 -1.20 7.77
N ASN A 279 8.57 -1.83 8.92
CA ASN A 279 9.55 -2.75 9.53
C ASN A 279 9.29 -4.22 9.20
N THR A 280 8.29 -4.48 8.36
CA THR A 280 7.87 -5.82 8.02
C THR A 280 8.62 -6.33 6.80
N TYR A 281 9.04 -7.60 6.84
CA TYR A 281 9.60 -8.31 5.69
C TYR A 281 8.72 -9.48 5.32
N THR A 282 8.71 -9.87 4.03
CA THR A 282 7.87 -10.96 3.51
C THR A 282 8.11 -12.29 4.23
N THR A 283 9.32 -12.56 4.69
CA THR A 283 9.68 -13.74 5.49
C THR A 283 8.87 -13.86 6.78
N SER A 284 8.63 -12.74 7.47
CA SER A 284 7.83 -12.72 8.71
C SER A 284 6.34 -12.97 8.45
N ILE A 285 5.86 -12.53 7.29
CA ILE A 285 4.44 -12.63 6.91
C ILE A 285 4.10 -14.03 6.40
N LYS A 286 5.02 -14.70 5.68
CA LYS A 286 4.83 -16.05 5.13
C LYS A 286 4.38 -17.06 6.18
N SER A 287 4.86 -16.94 7.43
CA SER A 287 4.50 -17.82 8.53
C SER A 287 3.14 -17.53 9.19
N SER A 288 2.51 -16.38 8.88
CA SER A 288 1.29 -15.96 9.57
C SER A 288 0.07 -16.77 9.12
N LYS A 289 -0.70 -17.27 10.09
CA LYS A 289 -1.97 -17.96 9.84
C LYS A 289 -3.04 -17.02 9.26
N LEU A 290 -2.93 -15.72 9.53
CA LEU A 290 -3.86 -14.72 9.04
C LEU A 290 -3.66 -14.34 7.57
N LEU A 291 -2.52 -14.67 6.97
CA LEU A 291 -2.19 -14.23 5.61
C LEU A 291 -3.24 -14.67 4.58
N LYS A 292 -3.77 -15.90 4.71
CA LYS A 292 -4.83 -16.41 3.83
C LYS A 292 -6.07 -15.51 3.87
N THR A 293 -6.53 -15.20 5.08
CA THR A 293 -7.68 -14.32 5.30
C THR A 293 -7.38 -12.91 4.79
N THR A 294 -6.24 -12.33 5.17
CA THR A 294 -5.80 -10.99 4.75
C THR A 294 -5.69 -10.87 3.22
N SER A 295 -5.31 -11.93 2.50
CA SER A 295 -5.24 -11.92 1.03
C SER A 295 -6.60 -11.84 0.33
N GLN A 296 -7.68 -12.24 1.00
CA GLN A 296 -9.03 -12.26 0.43
C GLN A 296 -9.77 -10.93 0.61
N PHE A 297 -9.45 -10.15 1.64
CA PHE A 297 -10.10 -8.87 1.96
C PHE A 297 -9.94 -7.75 0.92
N PRO A 298 -8.81 -7.61 0.20
CA PRO A 298 -8.64 -6.55 -0.79
C PRO A 298 -9.68 -6.58 -1.92
N LEU A 299 -10.17 -7.75 -2.33
CA LEU A 299 -11.19 -7.87 -3.38
C LEU A 299 -12.55 -7.25 -3.00
N PRO A 300 -13.24 -7.65 -1.91
CA PRO A 300 -14.50 -7.04 -1.52
C PRO A 300 -14.35 -5.55 -1.20
N LEU A 301 -13.19 -5.12 -0.71
CA LEU A 301 -12.91 -3.71 -0.49
C LEU A 301 -12.68 -2.95 -1.79
N ALA A 302 -12.10 -3.58 -2.83
CA ALA A 302 -11.97 -2.98 -4.16
C ALA A 302 -13.34 -2.76 -4.80
N VAL A 303 -14.29 -3.68 -4.58
CA VAL A 303 -15.71 -3.51 -4.91
C VAL A 303 -16.31 -2.36 -4.10
N GLY A 304 -16.06 -2.32 -2.80
CA GLY A 304 -16.50 -1.24 -1.91
C GLY A 304 -16.02 0.15 -2.34
N VAL A 305 -14.77 0.27 -2.81
CA VAL A 305 -14.21 1.53 -3.31
C VAL A 305 -14.99 2.04 -4.51
N ILE A 306 -15.37 1.18 -5.46
CA ILE A 306 -16.19 1.61 -6.61
C ILE A 306 -17.62 1.91 -6.18
N ALA A 307 -18.18 1.05 -5.33
CA ALA A 307 -19.55 1.14 -4.84
C ALA A 307 -19.83 2.42 -4.03
N PHE A 308 -18.87 2.88 -3.21
CA PHE A 308 -19.07 3.94 -2.22
C PHE A 308 -18.07 5.10 -2.30
N GLY A 309 -17.07 4.99 -3.16
CA GLY A 309 -16.00 5.97 -3.31
C GLY A 309 -16.01 6.73 -4.63
N SER A 310 -16.78 6.30 -5.62
CA SER A 310 -16.82 6.92 -6.95
C SER A 310 -17.35 8.36 -6.94
N SER A 311 -18.29 8.67 -6.05
CA SER A 311 -18.83 10.03 -5.83
C SER A 311 -18.26 10.66 -4.56
N HIS A 312 -17.83 9.83 -3.61
CA HIS A 312 -17.41 10.25 -2.27
C HIS A 312 -15.96 9.85 -1.99
N LEU A 313 -15.01 10.43 -2.75
CA LEU A 313 -13.58 10.09 -2.67
C LEU A 313 -12.97 10.16 -1.27
N TYR A 314 -13.50 11.00 -0.37
CA TYR A 314 -13.02 11.09 1.01
C TYR A 314 -13.21 9.80 1.83
N ARG A 315 -14.11 8.89 1.40
CA ARG A 315 -14.34 7.59 2.04
C ARG A 315 -13.31 6.55 1.61
N VAL A 316 -12.70 6.72 0.43
CA VAL A 316 -11.80 5.73 -0.20
C VAL A 316 -10.61 5.36 0.69
N PRO A 317 -9.90 6.31 1.36
CA PRO A 317 -8.79 5.96 2.25
C PRO A 317 -9.17 4.99 3.38
N CYS A 318 -10.42 5.00 3.85
CA CYS A 318 -10.87 4.07 4.88
C CYS A 318 -10.90 2.62 4.37
N PHE A 319 -11.31 2.41 3.10
CA PHE A 319 -11.29 1.07 2.48
C PHE A 319 -9.85 0.56 2.29
N VAL A 320 -8.91 1.46 1.97
CA VAL A 320 -7.49 1.10 1.81
C VAL A 320 -6.84 0.81 3.15
N PHE A 321 -7.24 1.50 4.22
CA PHE A 321 -6.68 1.32 5.55
C PHE A 321 -6.93 -0.10 6.12
N ILE A 322 -8.12 -0.67 5.94
CA ILE A 322 -8.48 -1.98 6.49
C ILE A 322 -7.47 -3.10 6.10
N PRO A 323 -7.13 -3.31 4.82
CA PRO A 323 -6.21 -4.38 4.42
C PRO A 323 -4.75 -4.05 4.77
N LEU A 324 -4.40 -2.77 4.97
CA LEU A 324 -3.10 -2.38 5.52
C LEU A 324 -3.00 -2.75 7.00
N LEU A 325 -4.06 -2.52 7.78
CA LEU A 325 -4.13 -2.91 9.18
C LEU A 325 -4.08 -4.43 9.34
N LEU A 326 -4.87 -5.17 8.56
CA LEU A 326 -4.83 -6.64 8.55
C LEU A 326 -3.44 -7.17 8.20
N HIS A 327 -2.75 -6.55 7.25
CA HIS A 327 -1.38 -6.89 6.92
C HIS A 327 -0.41 -6.57 8.07
N ALA A 328 -0.59 -5.46 8.78
CA ALA A 328 0.22 -5.15 9.97
C ALA A 328 0.02 -6.22 11.06
N LEU A 329 -1.21 -6.68 11.26
CA LEU A 329 -1.57 -7.69 12.25
C LEU A 329 -0.96 -9.07 11.94
N CYS A 330 -0.75 -9.41 10.67
CA CYS A 330 -0.05 -10.64 10.28
C CYS A 330 1.38 -10.73 10.85
N ASN A 331 1.99 -9.62 11.25
CA ASN A 331 3.32 -9.66 11.87
C ASN A 331 3.34 -10.12 13.32
N PHE A 332 2.20 -10.04 14.00
CA PHE A 332 2.11 -10.36 15.42
C PHE A 332 1.54 -11.78 15.68
N MET A 333 1.01 -12.45 14.66
CA MET A 333 0.26 -13.71 14.76
C MET A 333 0.75 -14.80 13.81
#